data_AF-A0A1Q4K2V3-F1
#
_entry.id   AF-A0A1Q4K2V3-F1
#
_cell.length_a   1.000
_cell.length_b   1.000
_cell.length_c   1.000
_cell.angle_alpha   90.00
_cell.angle_beta   90.00
_cell.angle_gamma   90.00
#
_symmetry.space_group_name_H-M   'P 1'
#
loop_
_entity.id
_entity.type
_entity.pdbx_description
1 polymer ?
#
loop_
_entity_poly.entity_id
_entity_poly.type
_entity_poly.pdbx_seq_one_letter_code
_entity_poly.pdbx_strand_id
1 'polypeptide(L)'
;MSPVRRGDALPIFNRIGVLRAERKMSRAQLAQLVDVNPQTVGALERGDHYPSLDLAFRICWVFDLPVEAVFSRTEFGPLSTEVYRNAPSTEVYRSDRTTEGSEKPSA
;
A
#
# COMPACT_ATOMS: atom_id res chain seq x y z
N MET A 1 -1.30 -12.65 -31.62
CA MET A 1 -1.99 -11.44 -31.12
C MET A 1 -1.03 -10.72 -30.18
N SER A 2 -0.45 -9.61 -30.63
CA SER A 2 0.37 -8.76 -29.76
C SER A 2 -0.53 -8.07 -28.74
N PRO A 3 -0.23 -8.11 -27.43
CA PRO A 3 -1.07 -7.43 -26.47
C PRO A 3 -0.95 -5.92 -26.71
N VAL A 4 -2.11 -5.28 -26.78
CA VAL A 4 -2.27 -3.82 -26.79
C VAL A 4 -1.40 -3.25 -25.67
N ARG A 5 -0.35 -2.50 -26.01
CA ARG A 5 0.37 -1.64 -25.05
C ARG A 5 -0.66 -0.63 -24.53
N ARG A 6 -1.32 -0.97 -23.42
CA ARG A 6 -2.25 -0.08 -22.72
C ARG A 6 -1.41 1.03 -22.08
N GLY A 7 -1.25 2.12 -22.84
CA GLY A 7 -0.82 3.45 -22.44
C GLY A 7 0.27 3.53 -21.37
N ASP A 8 1.51 3.79 -21.79
CA ASP A 8 2.62 4.20 -20.92
C ASP A 8 2.26 5.44 -20.05
N ALA A 9 1.17 6.15 -20.37
CA ALA A 9 0.70 7.33 -19.66
C ALA A 9 0.00 7.06 -18.31
N LEU A 10 -0.53 5.86 -18.04
CA LEU A 10 -1.31 5.58 -16.82
C LEU A 10 -1.09 4.14 -16.30
N PRO A 11 0.08 3.83 -15.74
CA PRO A 11 0.35 2.50 -15.19
C PRO A 11 -0.60 2.15 -14.04
N ILE A 12 -0.82 0.84 -13.85
CA ILE A 12 -1.53 0.30 -12.68
C ILE A 12 -0.49 -0.37 -11.77
N PHE A 13 -0.30 0.19 -10.58
CA PHE A 13 0.49 -0.40 -9.51
C PHE A 13 -0.38 -1.35 -8.69
N ASN A 14 0.23 -2.33 -8.03
CA ASN A 14 -0.49 -3.30 -7.19
C ASN A 14 0.26 -3.63 -5.90
N ARG A 15 -0.49 -4.06 -4.87
CA ARG A 15 0.05 -4.55 -3.58
C ARG A 15 -0.03 -6.08 -3.44
N ILE A 16 -0.27 -6.83 -4.53
CA ILE A 16 -0.55 -8.29 -4.45
C ILE A 16 0.56 -9.04 -3.72
N GLY A 17 1.82 -8.75 -4.03
CA GLY A 17 2.96 -9.43 -3.40
C GLY A 17 3.06 -9.16 -1.89
N VAL A 18 2.79 -7.92 -1.47
CA VAL A 18 2.78 -7.50 -0.06
C VAL A 18 1.61 -8.17 0.67
N LEU A 19 0.40 -8.09 0.12
CA LEU A 19 -0.82 -8.67 0.69
C LEU A 19 -0.74 -10.19 0.85
N ARG A 20 -0.09 -10.88 -0.10
CA ARG A 20 0.22 -12.31 0.06
C ARG A 20 1.20 -12.55 1.21
N ALA A 21 2.29 -11.79 1.27
CA ALA A 21 3.32 -11.98 2.29
C ALA A 21 2.74 -11.79 3.70
N GLU A 22 1.90 -10.76 3.90
CA GLU A 22 1.15 -10.51 5.14
C GLU A 22 0.31 -11.72 5.56
N ARG A 23 -0.34 -12.39 4.60
CA ARG A 23 -1.19 -13.57 4.84
C ARG A 23 -0.42 -14.90 4.78
N LYS A 24 0.92 -14.88 4.69
CA LYS A 24 1.77 -16.07 4.48
C LYS A 24 1.29 -16.96 3.30
N MET A 25 0.75 -16.32 2.27
CA MET A 25 0.13 -16.98 1.13
C MET A 25 1.14 -17.12 -0.02
N SER A 26 1.28 -18.31 -0.59
CA SER A 26 2.11 -18.55 -1.78
C SER A 26 1.40 -18.08 -3.07
N ARG A 27 2.17 -17.89 -4.15
CA ARG A 27 1.60 -17.59 -5.48
C ARG A 27 0.66 -18.70 -5.96
N ALA A 28 1.01 -19.96 -5.69
CA ALA A 28 0.19 -21.11 -6.08
C ALA A 28 -1.16 -21.13 -5.35
N GLN A 29 -1.18 -20.80 -4.05
CA GLN A 29 -2.43 -20.69 -3.29
C GLN A 29 -3.32 -19.56 -3.81
N LEU A 30 -2.76 -18.37 -4.03
CA LEU A 30 -3.55 -17.26 -4.61
C LEU A 30 -4.10 -17.65 -5.99
N ALA A 31 -3.26 -18.25 -6.83
CA ALA A 31 -3.64 -18.67 -8.18
C ALA A 31 -4.78 -19.69 -8.17
N GLN A 32 -4.77 -20.63 -7.22
CA GLN A 32 -5.86 -21.59 -7.02
C GLN A 32 -7.16 -20.90 -6.59
N LEU A 33 -7.10 -19.95 -5.65
CA LEU A 33 -8.27 -19.21 -5.16
C LEU A 33 -8.91 -18.32 -6.23
N VAL A 34 -8.09 -17.82 -7.17
CA VAL A 34 -8.53 -16.98 -8.28
C VAL A 34 -8.44 -17.71 -9.62
N ASP A 35 -8.51 -19.04 -9.66
CA ASP A 35 -8.61 -19.85 -10.89
C ASP A 35 -7.70 -19.38 -12.06
N VAL A 36 -6.40 -19.24 -11.79
CA VAL A 36 -5.39 -18.88 -12.80
C VAL A 36 -4.12 -19.72 -12.62
N ASN A 37 -3.20 -19.60 -13.57
CA ASN A 37 -1.86 -20.19 -13.45
C ASN A 37 -1.02 -19.40 -12.41
N PRO A 38 -0.20 -20.06 -11.55
CA PRO A 38 0.74 -19.38 -10.66
C PRO A 38 1.69 -18.38 -11.34
N GLN A 39 2.04 -18.61 -12.61
CA GLN A 39 2.83 -17.69 -13.42
C GLN A 39 2.10 -16.37 -13.68
N THR A 40 0.76 -16.41 -13.84
CA THR A 40 -0.08 -15.22 -13.98
C THR A 40 0.03 -14.34 -12.75
N VAL A 41 -0.04 -14.92 -11.54
CA VAL A 41 0.16 -14.18 -10.29
C VAL A 41 1.55 -13.52 -10.25
N GLY A 42 2.59 -14.25 -10.65
CA GLY A 42 3.94 -13.70 -10.72
C GLY A 42 4.08 -12.53 -11.72
N ALA A 43 3.43 -12.62 -12.88
CA ALA A 43 3.41 -11.56 -13.88
C ALA A 43 2.62 -10.32 -13.42
N LEU A 44 1.51 -10.52 -12.71
CA LEU A 44 0.73 -9.44 -12.09
C LEU A 44 1.56 -8.70 -11.05
N GLU A 45 2.25 -9.42 -10.16
CA GLU A 45 3.08 -8.81 -9.11
C GLU A 45 4.21 -7.94 -9.65
N ARG A 46 4.80 -8.32 -10.79
CA ARG A 46 5.84 -7.53 -11.47
C ARG A 46 5.28 -6.38 -12.30
N GLY A 47 3.97 -6.33 -12.51
CA GLY A 47 3.33 -5.35 -13.40
C GLY A 47 3.55 -5.64 -14.89
N ASP A 48 4.04 -6.84 -15.24
CA ASP A 48 4.24 -7.25 -16.64
C ASP A 48 2.91 -7.26 -17.41
N HIS A 49 1.81 -7.53 -16.71
CA HIS A 49 0.47 -7.69 -17.26
C HIS A 49 -0.56 -7.03 -16.33
N TYR A 50 -1.59 -6.42 -16.90
CA TYR A 50 -2.73 -5.92 -16.14
C TYR A 50 -3.85 -6.96 -16.10
N PRO A 51 -4.48 -7.19 -14.92
CA PRO A 51 -5.57 -8.14 -14.81
C PRO A 51 -6.79 -7.67 -15.62
N SER A 52 -7.67 -8.60 -15.97
CA SER A 52 -9.04 -8.24 -16.32
C SER A 52 -9.76 -7.66 -15.10
N LEU A 53 -10.87 -6.94 -15.32
CA LEU A 53 -11.67 -6.41 -14.21
C LEU A 53 -12.17 -7.52 -13.28
N ASP A 54 -12.62 -8.63 -13.87
CA ASP A 54 -13.03 -9.84 -13.14
C ASP A 54 -11.90 -10.39 -12.25
N LEU A 55 -10.70 -10.58 -12.80
CA LEU A 55 -9.55 -11.09 -12.03
C LEU A 55 -9.14 -10.11 -10.92
N ALA A 56 -9.20 -8.80 -11.18
CA ALA A 56 -8.94 -7.79 -10.16
C ALA A 56 -9.92 -7.92 -8.98
N PHE A 57 -11.22 -8.05 -9.25
CA PHE A 57 -12.23 -8.21 -8.18
C PHE A 57 -12.09 -9.52 -7.43
N ARG A 58 -11.77 -10.64 -8.10
CA ARG A 58 -11.51 -11.92 -7.42
C ARG A 58 -10.32 -11.84 -6.48
N ILE A 59 -9.25 -11.15 -6.90
CA ILE A 59 -8.09 -10.89 -6.02
C ILE A 59 -8.49 -10.02 -4.82
N CYS A 60 -9.27 -8.96 -5.04
CA CYS A 60 -9.80 -8.11 -3.97
C CYS A 60 -10.60 -8.92 -2.94
N TRP A 61 -11.43 -9.86 -3.43
CA TRP A 61 -12.23 -10.75 -2.59
C TRP A 61 -11.38 -11.68 -1.73
N VAL A 62 -10.33 -12.27 -2.29
CA VAL A 62 -9.41 -13.15 -1.54
C VAL A 62 -8.72 -12.39 -0.40
N PHE A 63 -8.43 -11.11 -0.60
CA PHE A 63 -7.82 -10.28 0.43
C PHE A 63 -8.83 -9.59 1.34
N ASP A 64 -10.13 -9.65 1.05
CA ASP A 64 -11.16 -8.89 1.77
C ASP A 64 -10.82 -7.39 1.85
N LEU A 65 -10.44 -6.83 0.70
CA LEU A 65 -10.02 -5.44 0.56
C LEU A 65 -10.70 -4.80 -0.65
N PRO A 66 -10.95 -3.48 -0.62
CA PRO A 66 -11.49 -2.77 -1.76
C PRO A 66 -10.41 -2.58 -2.84
N VAL A 67 -10.82 -2.25 -4.07
CA VAL A 67 -9.92 -2.24 -5.24
C VAL A 67 -8.77 -1.26 -5.11
N GLU A 68 -8.98 -0.13 -4.43
CA GLU A 68 -8.02 0.96 -4.23
C GLU A 68 -6.92 0.58 -3.23
N ALA A 69 -7.20 -0.38 -2.33
CA ALA A 69 -6.22 -0.92 -1.41
C ALA A 69 -5.30 -1.95 -2.09
N VAL A 70 -5.74 -2.55 -3.21
CA VAL A 70 -5.00 -3.58 -3.94
C VAL A 70 -4.32 -3.00 -5.18
N PHE A 71 -4.94 -2.05 -5.87
CA PHE A 71 -4.50 -1.46 -7.13
C PHE A 71 -4.56 0.07 -7.08
N SER A 72 -3.62 0.74 -7.74
CA SER A 72 -3.58 2.21 -7.79
C SER A 72 -3.02 2.73 -9.11
N ARG A 73 -3.36 3.97 -9.46
CA ARG A 73 -2.73 4.73 -10.57
C ARG A 73 -1.43 5.41 -10.16
N THR A 74 -1.12 5.43 -8.87
CA THR A 74 0.13 5.94 -8.32
C THR A 74 0.87 4.81 -7.61
N GLU A 75 2.19 4.91 -7.55
CA GLU A 75 2.99 3.96 -6.80
C GLU A 75 2.59 3.96 -5.32
N PHE A 76 2.62 2.78 -4.71
CA PHE A 76 2.34 2.64 -3.29
C PHE A 76 3.56 3.03 -2.47
N GLY A 77 3.38 3.95 -1.52
CA GLY A 77 4.42 4.28 -0.57
C GLY A 77 4.62 3.18 0.47
N PRO A 78 5.71 3.26 1.26
CA PRO A 78 5.87 2.43 2.46
C PRO A 78 4.70 2.68 3.43
N LEU A 79 4.12 1.60 3.95
CA LEU A 79 2.98 1.68 4.88
C LEU A 79 3.30 2.53 6.13
N SER A 80 4.53 2.46 6.63
CA SER A 80 4.99 3.28 7.76
C SER A 80 4.85 4.78 7.47
N THR A 81 5.22 5.22 6.28
CA THR A 81 5.09 6.62 5.87
C THR A 81 3.63 7.06 5.83
N GLU A 82 2.72 6.20 5.35
CA GLU A 82 1.28 6.48 5.28
C GLU A 82 0.67 6.59 6.70
N VAL A 83 1.07 5.69 7.61
CA VAL A 83 0.58 5.66 9.00
C VAL A 83 1.06 6.89 9.80
N TYR A 84 2.34 7.25 9.73
CA TYR A 84 2.90 8.34 10.53
C TYR A 84 2.69 9.74 9.94
N ARG A 85 2.44 9.87 8.63
CA ARG A 85 2.07 11.15 8.01
C ARG A 85 0.72 11.68 8.50
N ASN A 86 -0.21 10.77 8.80
CA ASN A 86 -1.55 11.09 9.27
C ASN A 86 -1.68 11.03 10.81
N ALA A 87 -0.58 10.75 11.53
CA ALA A 87 -0.58 10.92 12.97
C ALA A 87 -0.74 12.43 13.26
N PRO A 88 -1.67 12.84 14.16
CA PRO A 88 -1.79 14.24 14.53
C PRO A 88 -0.42 14.70 14.99
N SER A 89 0.11 15.72 14.32
CA SER A 89 1.39 16.32 14.66
C SER A 89 1.37 16.61 16.15
N THR A 90 2.36 16.10 16.86
CA THR A 90 2.55 16.23 18.29
C THR A 90 2.72 17.71 18.66
N GLU A 91 1.61 18.44 18.79
CA GLU A 91 1.51 19.74 19.47
C GLU A 91 1.84 19.60 20.98
N VAL A 92 2.00 18.36 21.46
CA VAL A 92 2.16 17.97 22.87
C VAL A 92 3.53 18.36 23.47
N TYR A 93 4.46 18.94 22.70
CA TYR A 93 5.75 19.41 23.22
C TYR A 93 5.91 20.94 23.28
N ARG A 94 4.81 21.69 23.45
CA ARG A 94 4.83 23.14 23.73
C ARG A 94 3.86 23.54 24.84
N SER A 95 4.05 23.05 26.06
CA SER A 95 3.47 23.70 27.25
C SER A 95 4.09 23.18 28.55
N ASP A 96 5.41 23.32 28.70
CA ASP A 96 6.06 23.27 30.03
C ASP A 96 7.21 24.29 30.07
N ARG A 97 6.88 25.54 29.74
CA ARG A 97 7.70 26.70 30.09
C ARG A 97 6.79 27.79 30.66
N THR A 98 6.29 27.55 31.86
CA THR A 98 5.82 28.62 32.74
C THR A 98 6.45 28.47 34.13
N THR A 99 7.27 29.48 34.45
CA THR A 99 7.46 30.10 35.77
C THR A 99 8.07 29.31 36.92
N GLU A 100 9.35 29.55 37.16
CA GLU A 100 10.04 29.69 38.47
C GLU A 100 11.32 30.50 38.16
N GLY A 101 11.79 31.53 38.85
CA GLY A 101 11.39 32.27 40.03
C GLY A 101 12.41 33.42 40.14
N SER A 102 11.93 34.62 40.42
CA SER A 102 12.72 35.83 40.67
C SER A 102 13.54 35.75 41.95
N GLU A 103 14.77 36.29 41.92
CA GLU A 103 15.57 36.96 42.98
C GLU A 103 17.06 36.56 42.86
N LYS A 104 18.06 37.46 42.87
CA LYS A 104 18.30 38.60 43.77
C LYS A 104 19.14 39.73 43.13
N PRO A 105 19.16 40.93 43.76
CA PRO A 105 19.85 42.13 43.28
C PRO A 105 21.32 42.18 43.75
N SER A 106 22.16 42.98 43.08
CA SER A 106 23.23 43.81 43.69
C SER A 106 24.19 44.37 42.63
N ALA A 107 24.14 45.69 42.39
CA ALA A 107 25.26 46.65 42.42
C ALA A 107 24.73 48.03 41.98
#